data_AF-A0A1Y1QHI4-F1
#
_entry.id   AF-A0A1Y1QHI4-F1
#
_cell.length_a   1.000
_cell.length_b   1.000
_cell.length_c   1.000
_cell.angle_alpha   90.00
_cell.angle_beta   90.00
_cell.angle_gamma   90.00
#
_symmetry.space_group_name_H-M   'P 1'
#
loop_
_entity.id
_entity.type
_entity.pdbx_description
1 polymer ?
#
loop_
_entity_poly.entity_id
_entity_poly.type
_entity_poly.pdbx_seq_one_letter_code
_entity_poly.pdbx_strand_id
1 'polypeptide(L)' 'MNTQTVMEGFSSLPPDAQQQVADFIDFLKVRYQKAKPAKKKVAREALAQEAFIGMWRERKDMQDSSQWVRELRHKEWG' A
#
# COMPACT_ATOMS: atom_id res chain seq x y z
N MET A 1 -25.75 21.10 13.27
CA MET A 1 -26.77 20.09 13.63
C MET A 1 -26.43 19.52 14.99
N ASN A 2 -27.41 19.38 15.87
CA ASN A 2 -27.22 18.73 17.17
C ASN A 2 -27.28 17.20 16.96
N THR A 3 -26.42 16.43 17.62
CA THR A 3 -26.36 14.97 17.48
C THR A 3 -27.62 14.29 18.00
N GLN A 4 -28.30 14.92 18.96
CA GLN A 4 -29.55 14.42 19.54
C GLN A 4 -30.69 14.39 18.51
N THR A 5 -30.88 15.45 17.73
CA THR A 5 -31.93 15.51 16.70
C THR A 5 -31.71 14.52 15.56
N VAL A 6 -30.46 14.16 15.28
CA VAL A 6 -30.12 13.12 14.28
C VAL A 6 -30.46 11.72 14.80
N MET A 7 -30.22 11.44 16.09
CA MET A 7 -30.56 10.15 16.70
C MET A 7 -32.07 9.94 16.84
N GLU A 8 -32.81 11.00 17.19
CA GLU A 8 -34.28 10.99 17.21
C GLU A 8 -34.84 10.76 15.79
N GLY A 9 -34.29 11.46 14.80
CA GLY A 9 -34.64 11.26 13.39
C GLY A 9 -34.30 9.87 12.86
N PHE A 10 -33.23 9.24 13.33
CA PHE A 10 -32.88 7.86 12.96
C PHE A 10 -33.83 6.84 13.61
N SER A 11 -34.19 7.06 14.87
CA SER A 11 -35.05 6.14 15.64
C SER A 11 -36.52 6.19 15.20
N SER A 12 -36.96 7.29 14.58
CA SER A 12 -38.32 7.42 14.03
C SER A 12 -38.48 6.82 12.64
N LEU A 13 -37.39 6.36 12.00
CA LEU A 13 -37.43 5.74 10.68
C LEU A 13 -37.86 4.27 10.75
N PRO A 14 -38.57 3.77 9.72
CA PRO A 14 -38.80 2.34 9.53
C PRO A 14 -37.47 1.55 9.42
N PRO A 15 -37.45 0.25 9.74
CA PRO A 15 -36.24 -0.58 9.71
C PRO A 15 -35.48 -0.53 8.37
N ASP A 16 -36.21 -0.54 7.25
CA ASP A 16 -35.62 -0.46 5.90
C ASP A 16 -34.89 0.87 5.66
N ALA A 17 -35.42 1.96 6.19
CA ALA A 17 -34.80 3.29 6.07
C ALA A 17 -33.60 3.43 7.02
N GLN A 18 -33.61 2.78 8.19
CA GLN A 18 -32.43 2.69 9.05
C GLN A 18 -31.28 1.96 8.36
N GLN A 19 -31.58 0.89 7.62
CA GLN A 19 -30.59 0.17 6.82
C GLN A 19 -29.97 1.06 5.74
N GLN A 20 -30.79 1.86 5.03
CA GLN A 20 -30.27 2.82 4.04
C GLN A 20 -29.34 3.86 4.65
N VAL A 21 -29.62 4.33 5.87
CA VAL A 21 -28.74 5.27 6.58
C VAL A 21 -27.42 4.58 6.96
N ALA A 22 -27.45 3.33 7.41
CA ALA A 22 -26.24 2.56 7.70
C ALA A 22 -25.38 2.38 6.45
N ASP A 23 -25.98 1.99 5.33
CA ASP A 23 -25.30 1.82 4.05
C ASP A 23 -24.69 3.15 3.56
N PHE A 24 -25.40 4.26 3.75
CA PHE A 24 -24.91 5.59 3.39
C PHE A 24 -23.74 6.02 4.27
N ILE A 25 -23.77 5.74 5.57
CA ILE A 25 -22.66 5.98 6.49
C ILE A 25 -21.42 5.20 6.05
N ASP A 26 -21.58 3.94 5.69
CA ASP A 26 -20.47 3.10 5.23
C ASP A 26 -19.92 3.57 3.87
N PHE A 27 -20.79 3.99 2.96
CA PHE A 27 -20.38 4.67 1.73
C PHE A 27 -19.55 5.93 2.02
N LEU A 28 -19.99 6.80 2.93
CA LEU A 28 -19.26 8.00 3.31
C LEU A 28 -17.91 7.68 3.96
N LYS A 29 -17.84 6.68 4.84
CA LYS A 29 -16.58 6.22 5.42
C LYS A 29 -15.59 5.81 4.33
N VAL A 30 -16.01 5.02 3.34
CA VAL A 30 -15.14 4.59 2.24
C VAL A 30 -14.70 5.78 1.39
N ARG A 31 -15.63 6.68 1.03
CA ARG A 31 -15.36 7.88 0.21
C ARG A 31 -14.31 8.79 0.86
N TYR A 32 -14.45 9.06 2.15
CA TYR A 32 -13.57 9.99 2.87
C TYR A 32 -12.33 9.32 3.48
N GLN A 33 -12.30 8.00 3.66
CA GLN A 33 -11.06 7.26 3.94
C GLN A 33 -10.06 7.37 2.78
N LYS A 34 -10.54 7.31 1.52
CA LYS A 34 -9.71 7.52 0.33
C LYS A 34 -9.29 8.97 0.12
N ALA A 35 -10.07 9.93 0.63
CA ALA A 35 -9.77 11.36 0.59
C ALA A 35 -8.85 11.83 1.72
N LYS A 36 -8.48 10.97 2.68
CA LYS A 36 -7.31 11.25 3.53
C LYS A 36 -6.14 11.53 2.58
N PRO A 37 -5.40 12.65 2.77
CA PRO A 37 -4.33 13.01 1.87
C PRO A 37 -3.46 11.77 1.70
N ALA A 38 -3.33 11.32 0.45
CA ALA A 38 -2.50 10.19 0.07
C ALA A 38 -1.25 10.30 0.93
N LYS A 39 -1.01 9.28 1.80
CA LYS A 39 0.15 9.22 2.70
C LYS A 39 1.27 9.91 1.97
N LYS A 40 1.76 11.06 2.50
CA LYS A 40 2.82 11.87 1.87
C LYS A 40 3.71 10.87 1.16
N LYS A 41 3.74 10.87 -0.18
CA LYS A 41 4.65 9.98 -0.91
C LYS A 41 5.98 10.30 -0.28
N VAL A 42 6.47 9.41 0.60
CA VAL A 42 7.79 9.54 1.20
C VAL A 42 8.64 9.74 -0.04
N ALA A 43 9.29 10.89 -0.15
CA ALA A 43 10.06 11.22 -1.33
C ALA A 43 10.94 10.00 -1.55
N ARG A 44 10.62 9.20 -2.58
CA ARG A 44 11.36 7.97 -2.83
C ARG A 44 12.77 8.46 -3.03
N GLU A 45 13.68 7.98 -2.20
CA GLU A 45 15.09 8.19 -2.45
C GLU A 45 15.33 7.79 -3.91
N ALA A 46 16.13 8.59 -4.61
CA ALA A 46 16.41 8.30 -6.01
C ALA A 46 16.88 6.85 -6.08
N LEU A 47 16.40 6.04 -7.02
CA LEU A 47 16.69 4.60 -7.09
C LEU A 47 18.19 4.31 -6.90
N ALA A 48 19.06 5.17 -7.43
CA ALA A 48 20.52 5.11 -7.28
C ALA A 48 21.07 5.23 -5.85
N GLN A 49 20.29 5.73 -4.88
CA GLN A 49 20.63 5.91 -3.48
C GLN A 49 20.16 4.74 -2.60
N GLU A 50 19.40 3.79 -3.18
CA GLU A 50 18.98 2.59 -2.48
C GLU A 50 20.20 1.72 -2.14
N ALA A 51 20.27 1.23 -0.90
CA ALA A 51 21.42 0.48 -0.39
C ALA A 51 21.72 -0.83 -1.15
N PHE A 52 20.73 -1.37 -1.88
CA PHE A 52 20.92 -2.58 -2.68
C PHE A 52 21.65 -2.31 -4.01
N ILE A 53 21.70 -1.06 -4.47
CA ILE A 53 22.41 -0.69 -5.70
C ILE A 53 23.91 -0.58 -5.39
N GLY A 54 24.70 -1.43 -6.04
CA GLY A 54 26.16 -1.46 -5.85
C GLY A 54 26.64 -2.53 -4.86
N MET A 55 25.76 -3.32 -4.25
CA MET A 55 26.14 -4.44 -3.35
C MET A 55 27.17 -5.40 -3.96
N TRP A 56 27.14 -5.56 -5.29
CA TRP A 56 28.03 -6.47 -6.01
C TRP A 56 29.21 -5.78 -6.69
N ARG A 57 29.37 -4.46 -6.52
CA ARG A 57 30.41 -3.68 -7.21
C ARG A 57 31.83 -4.09 -6.83
N GLU A 58 32.03 -4.48 -5.57
CA GLU A 58 33.35 -4.83 -5.03
C GLU A 58 33.70 -6.31 -5.20
N ARG A 59 32.74 -7.13 -5.65
CA ARG A 59 32.93 -8.55 -5.89
C ARG A 59 33.75 -8.80 -7.15
N LYS A 60 35.02 -9.15 -6.94
CA LYS A 60 35.95 -9.47 -8.03
C LYS A 60 35.50 -10.67 -8.88
N ASP A 61 34.84 -11.64 -8.25
CA ASP A 61 34.30 -12.83 -8.90
C ASP A 61 33.08 -12.54 -9.79
N MET A 62 32.39 -11.41 -9.56
CA MET A 62 31.24 -10.95 -10.36
C MET A 62 31.61 -9.86 -11.37
N GLN A 63 32.90 -9.60 -11.63
CA GLN A 63 33.32 -8.68 -12.71
C GLN A 63 32.82 -9.14 -14.08
N ASP A 64 32.87 -10.45 -14.35
CA ASP A 64 32.15 -11.07 -15.46
C ASP A 64 30.98 -11.89 -14.91
N SER A 65 29.82 -11.24 -14.81
CA SER A 65 28.60 -11.87 -14.30
C SER A 65 28.16 -13.07 -15.14
N SER A 66 28.48 -13.09 -16.43
CA SER A 66 28.09 -14.19 -17.32
C SER A 66 28.95 -15.42 -17.07
N GLN A 67 30.25 -15.25 -16.85
CA GLN A 67 31.14 -16.34 -16.45
C GLN A 67 30.78 -16.86 -15.06
N TRP A 68 30.56 -15.97 -14.10
CA TRP A 68 30.18 -16.34 -12.74
C TRP A 68 28.94 -17.25 -12.69
N VAL A 69 27.89 -16.93 -13.46
CA VAL A 69 26.68 -17.77 -13.54
C VAL A 69 26.96 -19.13 -14.20
N ARG A 70 27.80 -19.17 -15.24
CA ARG A 70 28.15 -20.43 -15.93
C ARG A 70 28.95 -21.36 -15.02
N GLU A 71 29.96 -20.83 -14.33
CA GLU A 71 30.77 -21.58 -13.36
C GLU A 71 29.91 -22.10 -12.21
N LEU A 72 29.03 -21.26 -11.66
CA LEU A 72 28.11 -21.66 -10.59
C LEU A 72 27.19 -22.80 -11.06
N ARG A 73 26.63 -22.70 -12.26
CA ARG A 73 25.79 -23.77 -12.83
C ARG A 73 26.55 -25.07 -12.98
N HIS A 74 27.78 -25.02 -13.48
CA HIS A 74 28.62 -26.21 -13.60
C HIS A 74 28.97 -26.82 -12.23
N LYS A 75 29.25 -25.98 -11.24
CA LYS A 75 29.60 -26.46 -9.90
C LYS A 75 28.43 -27.13 -9.18
N GLU A 76 27.25 -26.53 -9.27
CA GLU A 76 26.09 -26.99 -8.50
C GLU A 76 25.29 -28.07 -9.25
N TRP A 77 25.20 -27.98 -10.58
CA TRP A 77 24.33 -28.81 -11.42
C TRP A 77 25.01 -29.42 -12.67
N GLY A 78 26.33 -29.27 -12.81
CA GLY A 78 27.11 -29.78 -13.96
C GLY A 78 27.84 -31.08 -13.68
#